data_AF-A0A0E0C7B1-F1
#
_entry.id   AF-A0A0E0C7B1-F1
#
_cell.length_a   1.000
_cell.length_b   1.000
_cell.length_c   1.000
_cell.angle_alpha   90.00
_cell.angle_beta   90.00
_cell.angle_gamma   90.00
#
_symmetry.space_group_name_H-M   'P 1'
#
loop_
_entity.id
_entity.type
_entity.pdbx_description
1 polymer ?
#
loop_
_entity_poly.entity_id
_entity_poly.type
_entity_poly.pdbx_seq_one_letter_code
_entity_poly.pdbx_strand_id
1 'polypeptide(L)'
;MRRLDCCVASSASRCSFPGWVTDMETFLPAILSDLLGRSISYLVQRYRQQSTVQDDLEKLRLALVRVHVTVEEAEARHITNKAMLRQLDVLREAMYSGYHMLDALTYRAHADGASFAPSRLNAAKRLRLLAADEGAAELWRTVDSLGRTIADMREFVVFLKGYPRIRTQPYSMHLLLDKLMFGRQKEVEQVVGFLLQPDVCGAGAGDGVGVLHIVGVARVGKSTLVEHVCHDERVRGRFSSIVCLSREDLEDMGDHRGLTVKHGSHASHGSSLVVLDLAEDEEPLDNGAWRRLRSSAMCRARGSRIIVTSRSPETVRGIPAARAIELKFLREDVYWYFFKVLAFGSANPDDHPRLASIAMDISAEQNGGFIGATIASSLMRANPDAHYWTLILKNMREYTRKHRAMFGKHPHDLLRNNHPVYLWRLAESSKIFLCHGFYTACPAKQEIPRVTFQEVLSGRVTPHGRFEVLAWTSQIPPCRSYLMSCSLDTPHGPHRVLDRKKRLRQLVT
;
A
#
# COMPACT_ATOMS: atom_id res chain seq x y z
N MET A 1 -66.53 -41.81 17.49
CA MET A 1 -66.33 -41.92 16.03
C MET A 1 -67.38 -41.04 15.35
N ARG A 2 -66.96 -40.12 14.46
CA ARG A 2 -67.74 -39.21 13.60
C ARG A 2 -68.22 -37.84 14.16
N ARG A 3 -68.33 -36.91 13.19
CA ARG A 3 -69.17 -35.67 13.09
C ARG A 3 -68.68 -34.45 13.89
N LEU A 4 -68.87 -33.19 13.51
CA LEU A 4 -69.34 -32.43 12.33
C LEU A 4 -69.24 -30.93 12.74
N ASP A 5 -69.39 -30.04 11.77
CA ASP A 5 -70.00 -28.68 11.86
C ASP A 5 -69.20 -27.38 12.08
N CYS A 6 -69.55 -26.47 11.15
CA CYS A 6 -69.43 -25.02 11.05
C CYS A 6 -70.11 -24.20 12.17
N CYS A 7 -69.72 -22.91 12.24
CA CYS A 7 -70.53 -21.67 12.44
C CYS A 7 -69.71 -20.64 13.27
N VAL A 8 -69.24 -19.48 12.77
CA VAL A 8 -69.88 -18.21 12.30
C VAL A 8 -70.33 -17.25 13.42
N ALA A 9 -69.82 -16.00 13.34
CA ALA A 9 -70.26 -14.70 13.91
C ALA A 9 -70.05 -14.46 15.44
N SER A 10 -69.85 -13.25 15.99
CA SER A 10 -70.18 -11.88 15.57
C SER A 10 -69.36 -10.77 16.29
N SER A 11 -69.15 -9.65 15.59
CA SER A 11 -69.05 -8.22 15.96
C SER A 11 -68.99 -7.67 17.42
N ALA A 12 -68.11 -6.66 17.55
CA ALA A 12 -68.27 -5.33 18.19
C ALA A 12 -68.23 -5.16 19.73
N SER A 13 -67.30 -4.33 20.22
CA SER A 13 -67.57 -2.96 20.70
C SER A 13 -66.38 -2.36 21.49
N ARG A 14 -66.17 -1.04 21.31
CA ARG A 14 -65.27 -0.20 22.12
C ARG A 14 -66.00 0.18 23.40
N CYS A 15 -65.32 0.16 24.54
CA CYS A 15 -65.62 1.03 25.68
C CYS A 15 -64.32 1.41 26.40
N SER A 16 -64.24 2.67 26.79
CA SER A 16 -63.03 3.39 27.21
C SER A 16 -63.16 3.81 28.68
N PHE A 17 -62.06 3.66 29.45
CA PHE A 17 -61.62 4.44 30.65
C PHE A 17 -62.49 4.47 31.94
N PRO A 18 -61.97 4.90 33.13
CA PRO A 18 -60.57 5.09 33.59
C PRO A 18 -60.26 4.60 35.04
N GLY A 19 -58.96 4.54 35.38
CA GLY A 19 -58.48 5.03 36.68
C GLY A 19 -57.76 4.04 37.59
N TRP A 20 -56.65 4.48 38.15
CA TRP A 20 -55.91 3.93 39.31
C TRP A 20 -54.88 2.82 39.05
N VAL A 21 -53.98 2.99 38.08
CA VAL A 21 -52.61 2.41 38.18
C VAL A 21 -51.61 3.36 37.53
N THR A 22 -51.36 4.53 38.13
CA THR A 22 -50.20 5.36 37.77
C THR A 22 -49.71 6.07 39.02
N ASP A 23 -48.75 5.47 39.70
CA ASP A 23 -47.83 6.22 40.57
C ASP A 23 -46.55 5.45 40.91
N MET A 24 -46.41 4.16 40.53
CA MET A 24 -45.16 3.40 40.72
C MET A 24 -44.31 3.22 39.46
N GLU A 25 -44.79 3.61 38.27
CA GLU A 25 -44.01 3.53 37.03
C GLU A 25 -43.26 4.83 36.68
N THR A 26 -43.56 5.95 37.34
CA THR A 26 -42.90 7.25 37.11
C THR A 26 -41.66 7.47 37.97
N PHE A 27 -41.54 6.81 39.13
CA PHE A 27 -40.37 6.95 40.00
C PHE A 27 -39.20 6.04 39.58
N LEU A 28 -39.46 4.88 38.98
CA LEU A 28 -38.41 3.97 38.51
C LEU A 28 -37.51 4.59 37.43
N PRO A 29 -38.04 5.27 36.38
CA PRO A 29 -37.21 5.96 35.39
C PRO A 29 -36.44 7.14 35.97
N ALA A 30 -37.02 7.87 36.92
CA ALA A 30 -36.38 9.01 37.56
C ALA A 30 -35.18 8.57 38.42
N ILE A 31 -35.36 7.54 39.25
CA ILE A 31 -34.30 6.96 40.08
C ILE A 31 -33.24 6.29 39.20
N LEU A 32 -33.62 5.59 38.12
CA LEU A 32 -32.65 5.05 37.15
C LEU A 32 -31.91 6.16 36.42
N SER A 33 -32.57 7.26 36.07
CA SER A 33 -31.93 8.40 35.39
C SER A 33 -30.96 9.16 36.30
N ASP A 34 -31.27 9.25 37.60
CA ASP A 34 -30.37 9.86 38.59
C ASP A 34 -29.21 8.91 38.93
N LEU A 35 -29.43 7.60 39.02
CA LEU A 35 -28.35 6.60 39.14
C LEU A 35 -27.47 6.54 37.88
N LEU A 36 -28.06 6.58 36.68
CA LEU A 36 -27.33 6.67 35.40
C LEU A 36 -26.60 8.00 35.28
N GLY A 37 -27.22 9.11 35.70
CA GLY A 37 -26.61 10.43 35.72
C GLY A 37 -25.46 10.54 36.70
N ARG A 38 -25.58 9.96 37.91
CA ARG A 38 -24.52 9.89 38.92
C ARG A 38 -23.40 8.93 38.53
N SER A 39 -23.71 7.81 37.88
CA SER A 39 -22.69 6.90 37.35
C SER A 39 -21.99 7.47 36.13
N ILE A 40 -22.69 8.18 35.24
CA ILE A 40 -22.08 8.96 34.14
C ILE A 40 -21.25 10.11 34.70
N SER A 41 -21.73 10.85 35.71
CA SER A 41 -21.00 11.95 36.33
C SER A 41 -19.78 11.45 37.11
N TYR A 42 -19.88 10.32 37.82
CA TYR A 42 -18.75 9.63 38.44
C TYR A 42 -17.75 9.12 37.39
N LEU A 43 -18.22 8.57 36.26
CA LEU A 43 -17.36 8.16 35.14
C LEU A 43 -16.69 9.38 34.47
N VAL A 44 -17.40 10.50 34.30
CA VAL A 44 -16.89 11.77 33.74
C VAL A 44 -15.90 12.43 34.72
N GLN A 45 -16.15 12.36 36.02
CA GLN A 45 -15.27 12.88 37.07
C GLN A 45 -14.01 12.02 37.24
N ARG A 46 -14.13 10.69 37.07
CA ARG A 46 -13.00 9.76 36.96
C ARG A 46 -12.24 9.93 35.64
N TYR A 47 -12.90 10.34 34.56
CA TYR A 47 -12.27 10.71 33.28
C TYR A 47 -11.45 12.00 33.34
N ARG A 48 -11.75 12.90 34.31
CA ARG A 48 -11.04 14.17 34.49
C ARG A 48 -9.78 14.06 35.37
N GLN A 49 -9.51 12.92 35.99
CA GLN A 49 -8.34 12.74 36.86
C GLN A 49 -7.50 11.53 36.40
N GLN A 50 -6.33 11.84 35.81
CA GLN A 50 -5.22 10.94 35.46
C GLN A 50 -5.63 9.67 34.69
N SER A 51 -5.66 9.74 33.34
CA SER A 51 -5.64 8.51 32.54
C SER A 51 -4.33 7.79 32.77
N THR A 52 -4.39 6.53 33.18
CA THR A 52 -3.19 5.72 33.16
C THR A 52 -2.90 5.33 31.71
N VAL A 53 -1.63 5.15 31.38
CA VAL A 53 -1.20 4.58 30.08
C VAL A 53 -1.99 3.32 29.69
N GLN A 54 -2.36 2.50 30.69
CA GLN A 54 -3.11 1.27 30.47
C GLN A 54 -4.53 1.57 29.96
N ASP A 55 -5.19 2.57 30.55
CA ASP A 55 -6.53 3.01 30.12
C ASP A 55 -6.48 3.53 28.68
N ASP A 56 -5.42 4.27 28.32
CA ASP A 56 -5.27 4.82 26.98
C ASP A 56 -4.92 3.72 25.95
N LEU A 57 -4.17 2.68 26.33
CA LEU A 57 -3.95 1.51 25.49
C LEU A 57 -5.24 0.70 25.25
N GLU A 58 -6.09 0.54 26.27
CA GLU A 58 -7.38 -0.13 26.11
C GLU A 58 -8.34 0.69 25.24
N LYS A 59 -8.38 2.01 25.41
CA LYS A 59 -9.11 2.91 24.51
C LYS A 59 -8.61 2.82 23.07
N LEU A 60 -7.28 2.76 22.86
CA LEU A 60 -6.68 2.59 21.53
C LEU A 60 -7.19 1.30 20.87
N ARG A 61 -7.12 0.16 21.58
CA ARG A 61 -7.59 -1.13 21.07
C ARG A 61 -9.07 -1.09 20.70
N LEU A 62 -9.92 -0.54 21.57
CA LEU A 62 -11.36 -0.44 21.31
C LEU A 62 -11.65 0.46 20.10
N ALA A 63 -10.96 1.60 20.00
CA ALA A 63 -11.10 2.53 18.90
C ALA A 63 -10.67 1.89 17.57
N LEU A 64 -9.54 1.18 17.55
CA LEU A 64 -9.03 0.48 16.38
C LEU A 64 -10.01 -0.57 15.85
N VAL A 65 -10.61 -1.38 16.74
CA VAL A 65 -11.63 -2.37 16.33
C VAL A 65 -12.79 -1.68 15.61
N ARG A 66 -13.29 -0.55 16.12
CA ARG A 66 -14.40 0.19 15.51
C ARG A 66 -14.04 0.77 14.13
N VAL A 67 -12.87 1.40 14.03
CA VAL A 67 -12.41 1.97 12.75
C VAL A 67 -12.17 0.86 11.73
N HIS A 68 -11.52 -0.23 12.13
CA HIS A 68 -11.22 -1.35 11.24
C HIS A 68 -12.49 -1.98 10.65
N VAL A 69 -13.48 -2.31 11.48
CA VAL A 69 -14.77 -2.83 11.00
C VAL A 69 -15.45 -1.87 10.02
N THR A 70 -15.35 -0.56 10.28
CA THR A 70 -15.94 0.47 9.40
C THR A 70 -15.21 0.54 8.06
N VAL A 71 -13.88 0.46 8.06
CA VAL A 71 -13.06 0.43 6.84
C VAL A 71 -13.34 -0.84 6.04
N GLU A 72 -13.37 -2.01 6.67
CA GLU A 72 -13.68 -3.28 6.00
C GLU A 72 -15.07 -3.27 5.35
N GLU A 73 -16.10 -2.79 6.07
CA GLU A 73 -17.45 -2.67 5.51
C GLU A 73 -17.51 -1.68 4.34
N ALA A 74 -16.73 -0.59 4.42
CA ALA A 74 -16.67 0.40 3.36
C ALA A 74 -15.95 -0.13 2.11
N GLU A 75 -14.88 -0.89 2.29
CA GLU A 75 -14.13 -1.54 1.21
C GLU A 75 -14.90 -2.64 0.49
N ALA A 76 -15.90 -3.22 1.17
CA ALA A 76 -16.82 -4.19 0.57
C ALA A 76 -17.88 -3.55 -0.34
N ARG A 77 -17.93 -2.21 -0.46
CA ARG A 77 -19.00 -1.46 -1.15
C ARG A 77 -18.51 -0.59 -2.31
N HIS A 78 -19.39 -0.37 -3.29
CA HIS A 78 -19.11 0.45 -4.46
C HIS A 78 -19.29 1.94 -4.20
N ILE A 79 -18.35 2.54 -3.46
CA ILE A 79 -18.40 3.96 -3.13
C ILE A 79 -18.04 4.80 -4.36
N THR A 80 -19.03 5.45 -4.96
CA THR A 80 -18.84 6.33 -6.14
C THR A 80 -18.69 7.81 -5.76
N ASN A 81 -19.15 8.19 -4.56
CA ASN A 81 -19.12 9.58 -4.11
C ASN A 81 -17.71 9.97 -3.64
N LYS A 82 -17.18 11.08 -4.20
CA LYS A 82 -15.84 11.57 -3.88
C LYS A 82 -15.65 11.99 -2.42
N ALA A 83 -16.67 12.54 -1.77
CA ALA A 83 -16.60 12.92 -0.35
C ALA A 83 -16.56 11.67 0.55
N MET A 84 -17.36 10.64 0.23
CA MET A 84 -17.31 9.35 0.91
C MET A 84 -15.95 8.66 0.75
N LEU A 85 -15.36 8.67 -0.44
CA LEU A 85 -14.01 8.13 -0.66
C LEU A 85 -12.96 8.87 0.19
N ARG A 86 -13.04 10.21 0.29
CA ARG A 86 -12.16 10.99 1.16
C ARG A 86 -12.32 10.63 2.63
N GLN A 87 -13.55 10.43 3.10
CA GLN A 87 -13.79 10.00 4.48
C GLN A 87 -13.20 8.59 4.73
N LEU A 88 -13.37 7.66 3.79
CA LEU A 88 -12.74 6.33 3.88
C LEU A 88 -11.20 6.43 3.95
N ASP A 89 -10.58 7.32 3.19
CA ASP A 89 -9.13 7.53 3.26
C ASP A 89 -8.68 8.02 4.65
N VAL A 90 -9.41 8.98 5.24
CA VAL A 90 -9.14 9.46 6.61
C VAL A 90 -9.25 8.31 7.61
N LEU A 91 -10.26 7.45 7.49
CA LEU A 91 -10.45 6.28 8.34
C LEU A 91 -9.28 5.29 8.21
N ARG A 92 -8.83 5.01 6.97
CA ARG A 92 -7.68 4.15 6.72
C ARG A 92 -6.40 4.71 7.32
N GLU A 93 -6.13 6.00 7.12
CA GLU A 93 -4.93 6.64 7.66
C GLU A 93 -4.91 6.58 9.19
N ALA A 94 -6.05 6.86 9.84
CA ALA A 94 -6.18 6.74 11.29
C ALA A 94 -5.98 5.29 11.77
N MET A 95 -6.54 4.32 11.03
CA MET A 95 -6.40 2.90 11.31
C MET A 95 -4.93 2.45 11.24
N TYR A 96 -4.23 2.74 10.13
CA TYR A 96 -2.83 2.34 9.97
C TYR A 96 -1.92 2.98 11.01
N SER A 97 -2.09 4.28 11.26
CA SER A 97 -1.33 5.00 12.29
C SER A 97 -1.55 4.41 13.68
N GLY A 98 -2.81 4.10 14.04
CA GLY A 98 -3.11 3.51 15.35
C GLY A 98 -2.61 2.08 15.51
N TYR A 99 -2.70 1.23 14.47
CA TYR A 99 -2.10 -0.11 14.52
C TYR A 99 -0.58 -0.06 14.58
N HIS A 100 0.06 0.86 13.85
CA HIS A 100 1.50 1.07 13.93
C HIS A 100 1.92 1.45 15.35
N MET A 101 1.20 2.37 16.01
CA MET A 101 1.42 2.72 17.41
C MET A 101 1.25 1.51 18.33
N LEU A 102 0.13 0.78 18.19
CA LEU A 102 -0.14 -0.42 19.00
C LEU A 102 0.97 -1.48 18.86
N ASP A 103 1.41 -1.74 17.63
CA ASP A 103 2.46 -2.69 17.32
C ASP A 103 3.82 -2.23 17.85
N ALA A 104 4.14 -0.93 17.71
CA ALA A 104 5.39 -0.37 18.23
C ALA A 104 5.49 -0.55 19.76
N LEU A 105 4.39 -0.32 20.48
CA LEU A 105 4.33 -0.56 21.93
C LEU A 105 4.38 -2.05 22.30
N THR A 106 3.78 -2.91 21.47
CA THR A 106 3.68 -4.35 21.74
C THR A 106 4.99 -5.07 21.44
N TYR A 107 5.64 -4.76 20.33
CA TYR A 107 6.80 -5.50 19.83
C TYR A 107 8.14 -4.93 20.32
N ARG A 108 8.34 -3.60 20.37
CA ARG A 108 9.61 -3.02 20.84
C ARG A 108 9.92 -3.32 22.31
N ALA A 109 8.90 -3.61 23.12
CA ALA A 109 9.07 -4.05 24.50
C ALA A 109 9.78 -5.42 24.67
N HIS A 110 9.98 -6.18 23.59
CA HIS A 110 10.61 -7.51 23.62
C HIS A 110 12.02 -7.54 23.00
N ALA A 111 12.55 -6.39 22.56
CA ALA A 111 13.88 -6.29 21.95
C ALA A 111 15.02 -6.26 22.99
N ASP A 112 14.76 -5.78 24.21
CA ASP A 112 15.73 -5.77 25.30
C ASP A 112 15.83 -7.16 25.93
N GLY A 113 16.96 -7.83 25.68
CA GLY A 113 17.29 -9.19 26.10
C GLY A 113 17.45 -9.40 27.60
N ALA A 114 16.42 -9.13 28.41
CA ALA A 114 16.35 -9.62 29.77
C ALA A 114 15.87 -11.08 29.76
N SER A 115 16.82 -12.01 29.84
CA SER A 115 16.59 -13.40 30.23
C SER A 115 15.99 -13.43 31.64
N PHE A 116 14.66 -13.38 31.76
CA PHE A 116 13.96 -13.91 32.92
C PHE A 116 12.67 -14.59 32.45
N ALA A 117 12.36 -15.71 33.10
CA ALA A 117 11.18 -16.57 32.97
C ALA A 117 9.89 -15.81 32.60
N PRO A 118 8.89 -16.48 31.97
CA PRO A 118 7.63 -15.86 31.54
C PRO A 118 6.82 -15.41 32.77
N SER A 119 7.20 -14.27 33.33
CA SER A 119 6.54 -13.63 34.45
C SER A 119 5.66 -12.54 33.87
N ARG A 120 4.42 -12.55 34.33
CA ARG A 120 3.26 -11.76 33.93
C ARG A 120 3.46 -10.25 34.17
N LEU A 121 4.40 -9.62 33.47
CA LEU A 121 4.53 -8.16 33.46
C LEU A 121 3.51 -7.59 32.47
N ASN A 122 2.51 -6.89 32.99
CA ASN A 122 1.45 -6.25 32.21
C ASN A 122 2.01 -5.15 31.28
N ALA A 123 1.27 -4.84 30.21
CA ALA A 123 1.63 -3.82 29.23
C ALA A 123 1.98 -2.45 29.88
N ALA A 124 1.32 -2.12 31.00
CA ALA A 124 1.61 -0.92 31.79
C ALA A 124 3.04 -0.86 32.37
N LYS A 125 3.61 -1.97 32.86
CA LYS A 125 5.01 -2.02 33.32
C LYS A 125 6.00 -1.98 32.16
N ARG A 126 5.59 -2.45 30.96
CA ARG A 126 6.40 -2.44 29.74
C ARG A 126 6.49 -1.04 29.11
N LEU A 127 5.45 -0.22 29.24
CA LEU A 127 5.50 1.18 28.79
C LEU A 127 6.36 2.07 29.70
N ARG A 128 6.44 1.77 31.01
CA ARG A 128 7.28 2.52 31.96
C ARG A 128 8.79 2.39 31.70
N LEU A 129 9.22 1.37 30.96
CA LEU A 129 10.61 1.19 30.54
C LEU A 129 10.93 1.88 29.21
N LEU A 130 9.91 2.09 28.36
CA LEU A 130 10.06 2.71 27.03
C LEU A 130 9.77 4.22 27.00
N ALA A 131 8.98 4.73 27.96
CA ALA A 131 8.51 6.10 27.95
C ALA A 131 9.40 7.03 28.80
N ALA A 132 10.32 7.72 28.13
CA ALA A 132 10.39 9.15 28.37
C ALA A 132 9.03 9.78 27.95
N ASP A 133 8.65 10.88 28.59
CA ASP A 133 7.36 11.60 28.49
C ASP A 133 6.73 11.68 27.07
N GLU A 134 7.56 11.70 26.02
CA GLU A 134 7.16 11.74 24.62
C GLU A 134 6.27 10.57 24.15
N GLY A 135 6.55 9.33 24.57
CA GLY A 135 5.81 8.15 24.09
C GLY A 135 4.39 8.08 24.63
N ALA A 136 4.18 8.51 25.88
CA ALA A 136 2.84 8.61 26.47
C ALA A 136 2.02 9.73 25.80
N ALA A 137 2.67 10.87 25.49
CA ALA A 137 2.04 11.95 24.75
C ALA A 137 1.63 11.53 23.33
N GLU A 138 2.45 10.73 22.64
CA GLU A 138 2.13 10.20 21.30
C GLU A 138 0.97 9.19 21.32
N LEU A 139 0.93 8.30 22.32
CA LEU A 139 -0.20 7.39 22.53
C LEU A 139 -1.50 8.18 22.74
N TRP A 140 -1.49 9.17 23.64
CA TRP A 140 -2.66 10.01 23.89
C TRP A 140 -3.12 10.75 22.64
N ARG A 141 -2.20 11.36 21.88
CA ARG A 141 -2.51 12.03 20.60
C ARG A 141 -3.17 11.07 19.60
N THR A 142 -2.69 9.83 19.53
CA THR A 142 -3.23 8.80 18.63
C THR A 142 -4.64 8.39 19.04
N VAL A 143 -4.86 8.15 20.34
CA VAL A 143 -6.18 7.83 20.91
C VAL A 143 -7.19 8.96 20.68
N ASP A 144 -6.77 10.19 20.95
CA ASP A 144 -7.58 11.40 20.77
C ASP A 144 -7.94 11.63 19.29
N SER A 145 -6.97 11.48 18.38
CA SER A 145 -7.19 11.54 16.93
C SER A 145 -8.20 10.49 16.43
N LEU A 146 -8.02 9.22 16.84
CA LEU A 146 -8.96 8.14 16.55
C LEU A 146 -10.35 8.42 17.15
N GLY A 147 -10.40 8.95 18.38
CA GLY A 147 -11.64 9.33 19.05
C GLY A 147 -12.43 10.38 18.27
N ARG A 148 -11.76 11.44 17.79
CA ARG A 148 -12.38 12.45 16.91
C ARG A 148 -12.85 11.82 15.61
N THR A 149 -12.00 11.02 14.97
CA THR A 149 -12.36 10.35 13.72
C THR A 149 -13.62 9.51 13.90
N ILE A 150 -13.75 8.76 15.02
CA ILE A 150 -14.94 7.96 15.38
C ILE A 150 -16.19 8.81 15.58
N ALA A 151 -16.06 9.94 16.27
CA ALA A 151 -17.19 10.85 16.48
C ALA A 151 -17.75 11.37 15.14
N ASP A 152 -16.87 11.64 14.18
CA ASP A 152 -17.22 12.21 12.87
C ASP A 152 -17.71 11.17 11.83
N MET A 153 -17.78 9.87 12.19
CA MET A 153 -18.17 8.80 11.23
C MET A 153 -19.68 8.60 11.09
N ARG A 154 -20.51 9.26 11.90
CA ARG A 154 -21.93 8.92 12.00
C ARG A 154 -22.65 9.04 10.66
N GLU A 155 -22.46 10.16 9.96
CA GLU A 155 -23.02 10.42 8.63
C GLU A 155 -22.45 9.46 7.59
N PHE A 156 -21.13 9.21 7.66
CA PHE A 156 -20.46 8.26 6.78
C PHE A 156 -21.12 6.88 6.85
N VAL A 157 -21.31 6.33 8.05
CA VAL A 157 -21.92 5.00 8.24
C VAL A 157 -23.37 4.96 7.76
N VAL A 158 -24.14 6.05 7.94
CA VAL A 158 -25.52 6.15 7.45
C VAL A 158 -25.55 6.12 5.92
N PHE A 159 -24.74 6.95 5.25
CA PHE A 159 -24.70 6.98 3.79
C PHE A 159 -24.08 5.74 3.18
N LEU A 160 -23.18 5.07 3.91
CA LEU A 160 -22.52 3.86 3.44
C LEU A 160 -23.52 2.75 3.10
N LYS A 161 -24.65 2.67 3.83
CA LYS A 161 -25.73 1.72 3.56
C LYS A 161 -26.33 1.83 2.15
N GLY A 162 -26.28 3.02 1.55
CA GLY A 162 -26.83 3.29 0.23
C GLY A 162 -25.98 2.73 -0.94
N TYR A 163 -24.74 2.30 -0.68
CA TYR A 163 -23.88 1.75 -1.74
C TYR A 163 -24.03 0.23 -1.84
N PRO A 164 -24.10 -0.33 -3.07
CA PRO A 164 -24.19 -1.77 -3.27
C PRO A 164 -22.87 -2.44 -2.84
N ARG A 165 -22.97 -3.67 -2.35
CA ARG A 165 -21.79 -4.49 -2.02
C ARG A 165 -21.17 -5.04 -3.30
N ILE A 166 -19.84 -4.95 -3.42
CA ILE A 166 -19.07 -5.49 -4.55
C ILE A 166 -18.45 -6.83 -4.19
N ARG A 167 -18.07 -7.04 -2.92
CA ARG A 167 -17.23 -8.18 -2.52
C ARG A 167 -17.95 -9.11 -1.55
N THR A 168 -17.75 -10.41 -1.77
CA THR A 168 -18.17 -11.50 -0.87
C THR A 168 -17.01 -12.08 -0.03
N GLN A 169 -15.76 -11.64 -0.23
CA GLN A 169 -14.57 -12.11 0.50
C GLN A 169 -13.79 -10.95 1.18
N PRO A 170 -13.13 -11.20 2.33
CA PRO A 170 -12.43 -10.17 3.11
C PRO A 170 -11.17 -9.62 2.43
N TYR A 171 -10.87 -8.33 2.67
CA TYR A 171 -9.77 -7.58 2.03
C TYR A 171 -8.38 -8.19 2.28
N SER A 172 -8.16 -8.78 3.45
CA SER A 172 -6.90 -9.45 3.83
C SER A 172 -6.52 -10.62 2.91
N MET A 173 -7.49 -11.34 2.34
CA MET A 173 -7.23 -12.40 1.36
C MET A 173 -6.65 -11.84 0.05
N HIS A 174 -7.02 -10.63 -0.36
CA HIS A 174 -6.50 -10.03 -1.59
C HIS A 174 -5.05 -9.56 -1.46
N LEU A 175 -4.61 -9.27 -0.24
CA LEU A 175 -3.21 -8.99 0.09
C LEU A 175 -2.36 -10.26 0.04
N LEU A 176 -2.87 -11.35 0.58
CA LEU A 176 -2.20 -12.65 0.57
C LEU A 176 -2.16 -13.28 -0.83
N LEU A 177 -3.10 -12.91 -1.71
CA LEU A 177 -3.20 -13.42 -3.07
C LEU A 177 -2.52 -12.51 -4.12
N ASP A 178 -1.87 -11.40 -3.72
CA ASP A 178 -1.24 -10.44 -4.63
C ASP A 178 -2.16 -9.95 -5.78
N LYS A 179 -3.47 -9.87 -5.54
CA LYS A 179 -4.46 -9.50 -6.59
C LYS A 179 -4.78 -8.01 -6.63
N LEU A 180 -4.36 -7.25 -5.61
CA LEU A 180 -4.64 -5.83 -5.47
C LEU A 180 -3.40 -5.06 -5.02
N MET A 181 -3.20 -3.86 -5.59
CA MET A 181 -2.18 -2.94 -5.13
C MET A 181 -2.54 -2.42 -3.74
N PHE A 182 -1.75 -2.78 -2.74
CA PHE A 182 -1.99 -2.38 -1.37
C PHE A 182 -1.86 -0.86 -1.18
N GLY A 183 -2.81 -0.27 -0.44
CA GLY A 183 -2.73 1.11 0.01
C GLY A 183 -2.90 2.15 -1.09
N ARG A 184 -3.46 1.77 -2.26
CA ARG A 184 -3.59 2.65 -3.45
C ARG A 184 -5.01 2.82 -3.97
N GLN A 185 -6.02 2.40 -3.21
CA GLN A 185 -7.42 2.49 -3.64
C GLN A 185 -7.84 3.92 -3.99
N LYS A 186 -7.34 4.92 -3.26
CA LYS A 186 -7.59 6.33 -3.56
C LYS A 186 -7.11 6.70 -4.96
N GLU A 187 -5.85 6.39 -5.27
CA GLU A 187 -5.26 6.67 -6.57
C GLU A 187 -5.96 5.87 -7.68
N VAL A 188 -6.34 4.61 -7.43
CA VAL A 188 -7.13 3.81 -8.37
C VAL A 188 -8.46 4.50 -8.69
N GLU A 189 -9.27 4.87 -7.70
CA GLU A 189 -10.56 5.52 -7.93
C GLU A 189 -10.41 6.93 -8.53
N GLN A 190 -9.32 7.64 -8.23
CA GLN A 190 -9.01 8.89 -8.91
C GLN A 190 -8.81 8.65 -10.41
N VAL A 191 -7.97 7.69 -10.80
CA VAL A 191 -7.70 7.35 -12.20
C VAL A 191 -8.98 6.87 -12.89
N VAL A 192 -9.68 5.89 -12.32
CA VAL A 192 -10.94 5.37 -12.88
C VAL A 192 -11.97 6.49 -13.04
N GLY A 193 -12.13 7.34 -12.02
CA GLY A 193 -13.03 8.48 -12.07
C GLY A 193 -12.67 9.49 -13.17
N PHE A 194 -11.41 9.64 -13.55
CA PHE A 194 -11.01 10.46 -14.70
C PHE A 194 -11.33 9.78 -16.03
N LEU A 195 -11.08 8.48 -16.13
CA LEU A 195 -11.33 7.71 -17.34
C LEU A 195 -12.81 7.60 -17.68
N LEU A 196 -13.68 7.55 -16.66
CA LEU A 196 -15.13 7.44 -16.81
C LEU A 196 -15.85 8.80 -16.89
N GLN A 197 -15.13 9.93 -16.84
CA GLN A 197 -15.75 11.24 -16.96
C GLN A 197 -16.46 11.40 -18.32
N PRO A 198 -17.68 11.95 -18.33
CA PRO A 198 -18.37 12.25 -19.59
C PRO A 198 -17.57 13.29 -20.39
N ASP A 199 -17.63 13.18 -21.71
CA ASP A 199 -16.94 14.09 -22.61
C ASP A 199 -17.64 15.46 -22.56
N VAL A 200 -16.97 16.47 -21.98
CA VAL A 200 -17.52 17.83 -21.91
C VAL A 200 -17.52 18.44 -23.32
N CYS A 201 -18.70 18.64 -23.90
CA CYS A 201 -18.89 19.49 -25.08
C CYS A 201 -18.65 20.96 -24.68
N GLY A 202 -17.70 21.66 -25.30
CA GLY A 202 -17.79 23.13 -25.36
C GLY A 202 -16.59 23.99 -24.95
N ALA A 203 -15.36 23.49 -24.93
CA ALA A 203 -14.18 24.36 -24.89
C ALA A 203 -13.32 24.14 -26.13
N GLY A 204 -13.35 25.10 -27.06
CA GLY A 204 -12.40 25.35 -28.16
C GLY A 204 -11.92 24.15 -29.00
N ALA A 205 -12.15 24.20 -30.30
CA ALA A 205 -11.74 23.22 -31.31
C ALA A 205 -10.22 22.96 -31.41
N GLY A 206 -9.61 22.34 -30.39
CA GLY A 206 -8.16 22.10 -30.35
C GLY A 206 -7.63 20.90 -29.53
N ASP A 207 -8.36 20.29 -28.58
CA ASP A 207 -7.72 19.30 -27.67
C ASP A 207 -8.61 18.10 -27.26
N GLY A 208 -9.00 17.28 -28.24
CA GLY A 208 -10.07 16.28 -28.12
C GLY A 208 -9.80 15.01 -27.29
N VAL A 209 -8.65 14.86 -26.64
CA VAL A 209 -8.29 13.65 -25.86
C VAL A 209 -7.81 14.04 -24.47
N GLY A 210 -8.53 13.59 -23.44
CA GLY A 210 -8.15 13.85 -22.05
C GLY A 210 -6.87 13.11 -21.66
N VAL A 211 -5.87 13.86 -21.21
CA VAL A 211 -4.56 13.33 -20.76
C VAL A 211 -4.45 13.37 -19.24
N LEU A 212 -4.04 12.26 -18.62
CA LEU A 212 -3.73 12.14 -17.20
C LEU A 212 -2.26 11.80 -17.00
N HIS A 213 -1.55 12.60 -16.22
CA HIS A 213 -0.19 12.30 -15.79
C HIS A 213 -0.21 11.52 -14.47
N ILE A 214 0.60 10.45 -14.39
CA ILE A 214 0.93 9.75 -13.15
C ILE A 214 2.44 9.86 -12.96
N VAL A 215 2.84 10.75 -12.07
CA VAL A 215 4.25 11.13 -11.86
C VAL A 215 4.72 10.58 -10.53
N GLY A 216 5.93 10.05 -10.47
CA GLY A 216 6.52 9.62 -9.20
C GLY A 216 7.86 8.93 -9.42
N VAL A 217 8.66 8.84 -8.37
CA VAL A 217 10.02 8.27 -8.44
C VAL A 217 10.04 6.82 -8.96
N ALA A 218 11.22 6.34 -9.36
CA ALA A 218 11.41 4.99 -9.86
C ALA A 218 10.86 3.95 -8.85
N ARG A 219 10.15 2.94 -9.36
CA ARG A 219 9.64 1.78 -8.59
C ARG A 219 8.64 2.09 -7.47
N VAL A 220 8.00 3.25 -7.49
CA VAL A 220 6.92 3.60 -6.54
C VAL A 220 5.59 2.88 -6.84
N GLY A 221 5.51 2.16 -7.97
CA GLY A 221 4.36 1.33 -8.35
C GLY A 221 3.45 1.94 -9.43
N LYS A 222 3.93 2.88 -10.25
CA LYS A 222 3.12 3.54 -11.29
C LYS A 222 2.53 2.56 -12.32
N SER A 223 3.37 1.72 -12.94
CA SER A 223 2.91 0.76 -13.93
C SER A 223 1.95 -0.27 -13.32
N THR A 224 2.19 -0.66 -12.06
CA THR A 224 1.29 -1.53 -11.28
C THR A 224 -0.07 -0.88 -11.04
N LEU A 225 -0.10 0.41 -10.70
CA LEU A 225 -1.35 1.17 -10.54
C LEU A 225 -2.15 1.20 -11.84
N VAL A 226 -1.49 1.55 -12.95
CA VAL A 226 -2.15 1.62 -14.26
C VAL A 226 -2.67 0.25 -14.69
N GLU A 227 -1.94 -0.83 -14.43
CA GLU A 227 -2.44 -2.16 -14.78
C GLU A 227 -3.75 -2.50 -14.07
N HIS A 228 -3.84 -2.23 -12.76
CA HIS A 228 -5.08 -2.47 -12.02
C HIS A 228 -6.25 -1.70 -12.59
N VAL A 229 -6.01 -0.44 -12.98
CA VAL A 229 -7.04 0.38 -13.63
C VAL A 229 -7.44 -0.23 -14.98
N CYS A 230 -6.49 -0.72 -15.78
CA CYS A 230 -6.78 -1.39 -17.05
C CYS A 230 -7.52 -2.72 -16.88
N HIS A 231 -7.41 -3.36 -15.72
CA HIS A 231 -8.14 -4.58 -15.35
C HIS A 231 -9.53 -4.30 -14.75
N ASP A 232 -9.81 -3.07 -14.31
CA ASP A 232 -11.11 -2.68 -13.75
C ASP A 232 -12.22 -2.87 -14.81
N GLU A 233 -13.26 -3.62 -14.46
CA GLU A 233 -14.35 -3.96 -15.38
C GLU A 233 -15.06 -2.73 -15.92
N ARG A 234 -15.17 -1.64 -15.13
CA ARG A 234 -15.77 -0.38 -15.58
C ARG A 234 -14.93 0.26 -16.67
N VAL A 235 -13.61 0.20 -16.54
CA VAL A 235 -12.67 0.72 -17.54
C VAL A 235 -12.69 -0.13 -18.79
N ARG A 236 -12.63 -1.47 -18.64
CA ARG A 236 -12.72 -2.40 -19.78
C ARG A 236 -14.05 -2.28 -20.53
N GLY A 237 -15.16 -2.05 -19.82
CA GLY A 237 -16.46 -1.80 -20.44
C GLY A 237 -16.56 -0.47 -21.17
N ARG A 238 -15.73 0.53 -20.82
CA ARG A 238 -15.74 1.88 -21.43
C ARG A 238 -14.92 2.00 -22.70
N PHE A 239 -13.80 1.29 -22.80
CA PHE A 239 -12.85 1.40 -23.92
C PHE A 239 -12.83 0.13 -24.76
N SER A 240 -12.97 0.28 -26.08
CA SER A 240 -12.92 -0.86 -27.01
C SER A 240 -11.52 -1.40 -27.19
N SER A 241 -10.50 -0.59 -26.94
CA SER A 241 -9.11 -1.03 -26.91
C SER A 241 -8.32 -0.35 -25.79
N ILE A 242 -7.36 -1.07 -25.22
CA ILE A 242 -6.37 -0.57 -24.28
C ILE A 242 -5.00 -0.92 -24.84
N VAL A 243 -4.21 0.09 -25.18
CA VAL A 243 -2.90 -0.05 -25.81
C VAL A 243 -1.83 0.53 -24.90
N CYS A 244 -0.71 -0.18 -24.74
CA CYS A 244 0.45 0.30 -24.00
C CYS A 244 1.62 0.54 -24.94
N LEU A 245 2.25 1.70 -24.78
CA LEU A 245 3.35 2.21 -25.59
C LEU A 245 4.53 2.53 -24.69
N SER A 246 5.73 2.08 -25.05
CA SER A 246 6.98 2.65 -24.53
C SER A 246 7.41 3.87 -25.36
N ARG A 247 8.55 4.48 -24.99
CA ARG A 247 9.19 5.49 -25.85
C ARG A 247 9.60 4.90 -27.19
N GLU A 248 10.20 3.70 -27.21
CA GLU A 248 10.67 3.07 -28.45
C GLU A 248 9.50 2.80 -29.41
N ASP A 249 8.37 2.34 -28.88
CA ASP A 249 7.16 2.13 -29.69
C ASP A 249 6.67 3.41 -30.38
N LEU A 250 6.93 4.58 -29.80
CA LEU A 250 6.51 5.86 -30.35
C LEU A 250 7.45 6.38 -31.46
N GLU A 251 8.70 5.96 -31.42
CA GLU A 251 9.69 6.21 -32.46
C GLU A 251 9.44 5.30 -33.67
N ASP A 252 8.99 4.07 -33.44
CA ASP A 252 8.74 3.03 -34.46
C ASP A 252 7.29 2.98 -34.99
N MET A 253 6.45 3.98 -34.68
CA MET A 253 5.03 4.03 -35.11
C MET A 253 4.79 3.99 -36.64
N GLY A 254 5.86 3.94 -37.46
CA GLY A 254 5.81 3.71 -38.90
C GLY A 254 5.72 2.23 -39.32
N ASP A 255 6.11 1.28 -38.45
CA ASP A 255 6.08 -0.16 -38.72
C ASP A 255 5.24 -0.83 -37.62
N HIS A 256 4.00 -1.23 -37.93
CA HIS A 256 2.96 -1.66 -36.96
C HIS A 256 3.27 -2.95 -36.16
N ARG A 257 4.54 -3.31 -35.89
CA ARG A 257 4.97 -4.61 -35.35
C ARG A 257 5.24 -4.68 -33.85
N GLY A 258 5.13 -3.59 -33.07
CA GLY A 258 5.54 -3.59 -31.64
C GLY A 258 4.44 -3.40 -30.58
N LEU A 259 3.24 -2.97 -30.97
CA LEU A 259 2.25 -2.42 -30.04
C LEU A 259 1.69 -3.48 -29.07
N THR A 260 1.87 -3.27 -27.76
CA THR A 260 1.28 -4.16 -26.75
C THR A 260 -0.19 -3.82 -26.53
N VAL A 261 -1.10 -4.59 -27.13
CA VAL A 261 -2.54 -4.49 -26.92
C VAL A 261 -2.96 -5.31 -25.70
N LYS A 262 -3.44 -4.66 -24.64
CA LYS A 262 -3.89 -5.32 -23.39
C LYS A 262 -5.36 -5.71 -23.41
N HIS A 263 -6.16 -4.98 -24.17
CA HIS A 263 -7.57 -5.26 -24.36
C HIS A 263 -7.98 -4.82 -25.77
N GLY A 264 -8.79 -5.63 -26.44
CA GLY A 264 -9.36 -5.33 -27.73
C GLY A 264 -10.69 -6.06 -27.89
N SER A 265 -11.76 -5.30 -28.06
CA SER A 265 -13.02 -5.80 -28.63
C SER A 265 -12.95 -5.58 -30.14
N HIS A 266 -13.37 -6.57 -30.94
CA HIS A 266 -13.31 -6.51 -32.42
C HIS A 266 -14.14 -5.39 -33.07
N ALA A 267 -14.76 -4.49 -32.29
CA ALA A 267 -15.42 -3.30 -32.78
C ALA A 267 -14.38 -2.22 -33.15
N SER A 268 -14.11 -2.10 -34.44
CA SER A 268 -13.12 -1.19 -35.08
C SER A 268 -13.40 0.32 -34.93
N HIS A 269 -14.41 0.74 -34.17
CA HIS A 269 -14.88 2.13 -34.11
C HIS A 269 -15.11 2.69 -32.69
N GLY A 270 -14.52 2.11 -31.66
CA GLY A 270 -14.70 2.57 -30.29
C GLY A 270 -13.55 3.41 -29.71
N SER A 271 -13.82 4.13 -28.62
CA SER A 271 -12.82 4.89 -27.88
C SER A 271 -11.70 4.00 -27.35
N SER A 272 -10.47 4.47 -27.45
CA SER A 272 -9.26 3.77 -26.98
C SER A 272 -8.70 4.40 -25.72
N LEU A 273 -8.11 3.58 -24.85
CA LEU A 273 -7.23 4.04 -23.77
C LEU A 273 -5.79 3.77 -24.19
N VAL A 274 -5.00 4.84 -24.27
CA VAL A 274 -3.56 4.74 -24.54
C VAL A 274 -2.81 4.94 -23.23
N VAL A 275 -1.91 4.02 -22.90
CA VAL A 275 -0.98 4.13 -21.78
C VAL A 275 0.42 4.33 -22.35
N LEU A 276 1.00 5.50 -22.14
CA LEU A 276 2.37 5.81 -22.50
C LEU A 276 3.27 5.66 -21.25
N ASP A 277 4.08 4.60 -21.23
CA ASP A 277 4.95 4.27 -20.09
C ASP A 277 6.35 4.87 -20.24
N LEU A 278 6.55 6.07 -19.69
CA LEU A 278 7.84 6.77 -19.61
C LEU A 278 8.47 6.67 -18.22
N ALA A 279 8.11 5.66 -17.43
CA ALA A 279 8.49 5.55 -16.02
C ALA A 279 10.00 5.33 -15.81
N GLU A 280 10.70 4.83 -16.84
CA GLU A 280 12.14 4.57 -16.81
C GLU A 280 12.97 5.64 -17.54
N ASP A 281 12.31 6.55 -18.27
CA ASP A 281 12.95 7.63 -19.01
C ASP A 281 13.26 8.85 -18.14
N GLU A 282 14.42 9.47 -18.39
CA GLU A 282 14.82 10.72 -17.73
C GLU A 282 14.66 11.94 -18.64
N GLU A 283 14.84 11.75 -19.94
CA GLU A 283 14.75 12.83 -20.92
C GLU A 283 13.29 13.20 -21.25
N PRO A 284 13.00 14.48 -21.52
CA PRO A 284 11.68 14.89 -21.99
C PRO A 284 11.25 14.14 -23.26
N LEU A 285 9.95 13.90 -23.40
CA LEU A 285 9.41 13.39 -24.65
C LEU A 285 9.52 14.44 -25.76
N ASP A 286 9.97 14.03 -26.95
CA ASP A 286 10.01 14.91 -28.11
C ASP A 286 8.60 15.38 -28.53
N ASN A 287 8.49 16.67 -28.86
CA ASN A 287 7.24 17.28 -29.32
C ASN A 287 6.75 16.68 -30.65
N GLY A 288 7.65 16.23 -31.52
CA GLY A 288 7.29 15.50 -32.74
C GLY A 288 6.64 14.15 -32.41
N ALA A 289 7.25 13.38 -31.51
CA ALA A 289 6.73 12.11 -31.04
C ALA A 289 5.33 12.24 -30.41
N TRP A 290 5.13 13.23 -29.54
CA TRP A 290 3.81 13.53 -28.98
C TRP A 290 2.76 13.88 -30.04
N ARG A 291 3.12 14.73 -31.02
CA ARG A 291 2.21 15.09 -32.13
C ARG A 291 1.82 13.89 -32.99
N ARG A 292 2.76 12.94 -33.23
CA ARG A 292 2.47 11.69 -33.92
C ARG A 292 1.48 10.83 -33.14
N LEU A 293 1.66 10.70 -31.82
CA LEU A 293 0.71 9.96 -30.98
C LEU A 293 -0.70 10.56 -31.08
N ARG A 294 -0.81 11.87 -30.90
CA ARG A 294 -2.10 12.59 -30.97
C ARG A 294 -2.80 12.45 -32.32
N SER A 295 -2.02 12.40 -33.39
CA SER A 295 -2.56 12.25 -34.76
C SER A 295 -2.93 10.80 -35.11
N SER A 296 -2.54 9.82 -34.28
CA SER A 296 -2.77 8.40 -34.53
C SER A 296 -4.24 8.00 -34.40
N ALA A 297 -4.63 6.91 -35.07
CA ALA A 297 -6.01 6.39 -35.04
C ALA A 297 -6.53 6.12 -33.61
N MET A 298 -5.65 5.74 -32.68
CA MET A 298 -5.97 5.48 -31.27
C MET A 298 -6.56 6.71 -30.56
N CYS A 299 -6.15 7.91 -30.98
CA CYS A 299 -6.55 9.17 -30.37
C CYS A 299 -7.71 9.87 -31.10
N ARG A 300 -8.18 9.32 -32.24
CA ARG A 300 -9.19 9.99 -33.08
C ARG A 300 -10.63 9.79 -32.60
N ALA A 301 -10.92 8.66 -31.96
CA ALA A 301 -12.26 8.36 -31.49
C ALA A 301 -12.64 9.26 -30.31
N ARG A 302 -13.86 9.81 -30.35
CA ARG A 302 -14.39 10.63 -29.25
C ARG A 302 -14.44 9.80 -27.96
N GLY A 303 -13.97 10.40 -26.87
CA GLY A 303 -13.90 9.74 -25.57
C GLY A 303 -12.66 8.87 -25.38
N SER A 304 -11.73 8.82 -26.34
CA SER A 304 -10.39 8.28 -26.10
C SER A 304 -9.68 9.06 -24.99
N ARG A 305 -8.82 8.38 -24.23
CA ARG A 305 -8.05 8.95 -23.11
C ARG A 305 -6.60 8.49 -23.18
N ILE A 306 -5.69 9.32 -22.65
CA ILE A 306 -4.28 8.99 -22.53
C ILE A 306 -3.88 9.02 -21.05
N ILE A 307 -3.17 7.99 -20.59
CA ILE A 307 -2.42 7.99 -19.35
C ILE A 307 -0.94 8.05 -19.69
N VAL A 308 -0.20 8.96 -19.06
CA VAL A 308 1.26 9.05 -19.18
C VAL A 308 1.87 8.77 -17.81
N THR A 309 2.70 7.74 -17.68
CA THR A 309 3.49 7.49 -16.46
C THR A 309 4.90 8.05 -16.62
N SER A 310 5.41 8.76 -15.61
CA SER A 310 6.76 9.32 -15.67
C SER A 310 7.49 9.32 -14.33
N ARG A 311 8.83 9.41 -14.37
CA ARG A 311 9.67 9.49 -13.16
C ARG A 311 9.64 10.88 -12.51
N SER A 312 9.55 11.92 -13.33
CA SER A 312 9.52 13.31 -12.89
C SER A 312 8.54 14.14 -13.74
N PRO A 313 8.16 15.34 -13.26
CA PRO A 313 7.40 16.29 -14.07
C PRO A 313 8.15 16.75 -15.33
N GLU A 314 9.50 16.76 -15.29
CA GLU A 314 10.33 17.23 -16.40
C GLU A 314 10.22 16.33 -17.63
N THR A 315 10.15 15.00 -17.44
CA THR A 315 9.98 14.01 -18.53
C THR A 315 8.73 14.27 -19.38
N VAL A 316 7.70 14.89 -18.78
CA VAL A 316 6.37 15.11 -19.41
C VAL A 316 6.04 16.59 -19.58
N ARG A 317 7.01 17.50 -19.41
CA ARG A 317 6.80 18.95 -19.43
C ARG A 317 6.18 19.48 -20.73
N GLY A 318 6.47 18.84 -21.86
CA GLY A 318 5.91 19.19 -23.17
C GLY A 318 4.52 18.62 -23.46
N ILE A 319 3.93 17.86 -22.53
CA ILE A 319 2.67 17.15 -22.72
C ILE A 319 1.57 17.86 -21.92
N PRO A 320 0.58 18.49 -22.58
CA PRO A 320 -0.56 19.08 -21.90
C PRO A 320 -1.38 18.01 -21.17
N ALA A 321 -1.62 18.22 -19.87
CA ALA A 321 -2.39 17.31 -19.03
C ALA A 321 -3.64 18.00 -18.47
N ALA A 322 -4.77 17.29 -18.52
CA ALA A 322 -5.99 17.73 -17.86
C ALA A 322 -5.91 17.52 -16.34
N ARG A 323 -5.13 16.53 -15.88
CA ARG A 323 -4.91 16.25 -14.46
C ARG A 323 -3.56 15.55 -14.26
N ALA A 324 -2.99 15.71 -13.08
CA ALA A 324 -1.81 14.98 -12.64
C ALA A 324 -2.07 14.30 -11.28
N ILE A 325 -1.51 13.10 -11.09
CA ILE A 325 -1.45 12.39 -9.82
C ILE A 325 0.01 12.18 -9.47
N GLU A 326 0.41 12.61 -8.28
CA GLU A 326 1.74 12.34 -7.74
C GLU A 326 1.70 11.06 -6.89
N LEU A 327 2.48 10.05 -7.28
CA LEU A 327 2.61 8.79 -6.57
C LEU A 327 3.87 8.81 -5.71
N LYS A 328 3.68 8.89 -4.39
CA LYS A 328 4.75 8.86 -3.36
C LYS A 328 4.85 7.48 -2.74
N PHE A 329 5.99 7.11 -2.15
CA PHE A 329 6.07 5.88 -1.36
C PHE A 329 5.02 5.86 -0.24
N LEU A 330 4.64 4.64 0.18
CA LEU A 330 3.75 4.48 1.31
C LEU A 330 4.38 5.11 2.55
N ARG A 331 3.55 5.77 3.37
CA ARG A 331 3.94 6.21 4.71
C ARG A 331 4.39 5.01 5.54
N GLU A 332 5.24 5.24 6.53
CA GLU A 332 5.84 4.18 7.36
C GLU A 332 4.81 3.27 8.01
N ASP A 333 3.73 3.84 8.55
CA ASP A 333 2.61 3.11 9.16
C ASP A 333 1.88 2.19 8.18
N VAL A 334 1.59 2.70 6.97
CA VAL A 334 0.96 1.93 5.90
C VAL A 334 1.93 0.86 5.37
N TYR A 335 3.20 1.21 5.17
CA TYR A 335 4.23 0.30 4.69
C TYR A 335 4.52 -0.83 5.70
N TRP A 336 4.51 -0.53 6.99
CA TRP A 336 4.62 -1.55 8.04
C TRP A 336 3.47 -2.55 7.95
N TYR A 337 2.23 -2.07 7.78
CA TYR A 337 1.07 -2.97 7.62
C TYR A 337 1.26 -3.91 6.41
N PHE A 338 1.71 -3.38 5.27
CA PHE A 338 2.07 -4.15 4.09
C PHE A 338 3.16 -5.20 4.38
N PHE A 339 4.26 -4.77 4.97
CA PHE A 339 5.41 -5.62 5.26
C PHE A 339 5.07 -6.71 6.27
N LYS A 340 4.27 -6.40 7.30
CA LYS A 340 3.80 -7.34 8.31
C LYS A 340 3.00 -8.48 7.67
N VAL A 341 2.08 -8.17 6.77
CA VAL A 341 1.33 -9.19 6.02
C VAL A 341 2.26 -10.05 5.16
N LEU A 342 3.23 -9.44 4.47
CA LEU A 342 4.21 -10.21 3.69
C LEU A 342 5.08 -11.11 4.57
N ALA A 343 5.63 -10.60 5.67
CA ALA A 343 6.58 -11.33 6.51
C ALA A 343 5.94 -12.56 7.18
N PHE A 344 4.69 -12.45 7.63
CA PHE A 344 4.01 -13.50 8.39
C PHE A 344 3.02 -14.33 7.57
N GLY A 345 2.59 -13.85 6.40
CA GLY A 345 1.58 -14.53 5.60
C GLY A 345 0.28 -14.70 6.39
N SER A 346 -0.17 -15.95 6.55
CA SER A 346 -1.36 -16.28 7.35
C SER A 346 -1.08 -16.45 8.85
N ALA A 347 0.18 -16.41 9.29
CA ALA A 347 0.52 -16.53 10.70
C ALA A 347 0.16 -15.24 11.46
N ASN A 348 -0.28 -15.37 12.71
CA ASN A 348 -0.56 -14.23 13.56
C ASN A 348 0.75 -13.69 14.19
N PRO A 349 1.16 -12.45 13.90
CA PRO A 349 2.40 -11.87 14.46
C PRO A 349 2.40 -11.79 15.99
N ASP A 350 1.22 -11.70 16.61
CA ASP A 350 1.08 -11.58 18.07
C ASP A 350 1.49 -12.86 18.82
N ASP A 351 1.46 -14.02 18.15
CA ASP A 351 1.96 -15.29 18.69
C ASP A 351 3.50 -15.35 18.69
N HIS A 352 4.14 -14.43 17.97
CA HIS A 352 5.59 -14.38 17.78
C HIS A 352 6.17 -12.97 18.01
N PRO A 353 6.01 -12.37 19.20
CA PRO A 353 6.34 -10.96 19.44
C PRO A 353 7.82 -10.61 19.20
N ARG A 354 8.74 -11.55 19.43
CA ARG A 354 10.17 -11.36 19.12
C ARG A 354 10.42 -11.28 17.61
N LEU A 355 9.79 -12.16 16.82
CA LEU A 355 9.87 -12.11 15.36
C LEU A 355 9.23 -10.82 14.83
N ALA A 356 8.09 -10.42 15.39
CA ALA A 356 7.38 -9.20 14.99
C ALA A 356 8.21 -7.94 15.25
N SER A 357 8.96 -7.88 16.36
CA SER A 357 9.89 -6.79 16.62
C SER A 357 11.01 -6.71 15.59
N ILE A 358 11.63 -7.85 15.24
CA ILE A 358 12.70 -7.88 14.24
C ILE A 358 12.16 -7.51 12.85
N ALA A 359 10.96 -7.98 12.51
CA ALA A 359 10.29 -7.63 11.26
C ALA A 359 10.02 -6.12 11.14
N MET A 360 9.60 -5.48 12.24
CA MET A 360 9.37 -4.03 12.27
C MET A 360 10.65 -3.25 11.99
N ASP A 361 11.77 -3.67 12.59
CA ASP A 361 13.08 -3.09 12.31
C ASP A 361 13.52 -3.32 10.86
N ILE A 362 13.32 -4.52 10.31
CA ILE A 362 13.64 -4.82 8.90
C ILE A 362 12.81 -3.93 7.96
N SER A 363 11.51 -3.75 8.24
CA SER A 363 10.61 -2.87 7.48
C SER A 363 11.15 -1.43 7.43
N ALA A 364 11.58 -0.90 8.56
CA ALA A 364 12.15 0.45 8.64
C ALA A 364 13.41 0.61 7.77
N GLU A 365 14.27 -0.41 7.70
CA GLU A 365 15.48 -0.40 6.85
C GLU A 365 15.15 -0.40 5.34
N GLN A 366 13.97 -0.85 4.91
CA GLN A 366 13.60 -0.90 3.48
C GLN A 366 13.18 0.45 2.88
N ASN A 367 12.91 1.47 3.71
CA ASN A 367 12.53 2.82 3.27
C ASN A 367 11.43 2.85 2.17
N GLY A 368 10.35 2.08 2.38
CA GLY A 368 9.20 2.01 1.47
C GLY A 368 9.41 1.18 0.20
N GLY A 369 10.54 0.48 0.05
CA GLY A 369 10.85 -0.31 -1.15
C GLY A 369 10.04 -1.61 -1.26
N PHE A 370 9.19 -1.74 -2.29
CA PHE A 370 8.38 -2.95 -2.51
C PHE A 370 9.20 -4.19 -2.88
N ILE A 371 10.21 -4.03 -3.74
CA ILE A 371 11.10 -5.15 -4.15
C ILE A 371 11.91 -5.65 -2.95
N GLY A 372 12.45 -4.72 -2.16
CA GLY A 372 13.19 -5.02 -0.94
C GLY A 372 12.33 -5.74 0.10
N ALA A 373 11.11 -5.27 0.34
CA ALA A 373 10.13 -5.94 1.19
C ALA A 373 9.87 -7.40 0.76
N THR A 374 9.72 -7.63 -0.54
CA THR A 374 9.43 -8.97 -1.06
C THR A 374 10.61 -9.92 -0.88
N ILE A 375 11.83 -9.45 -1.16
CA ILE A 375 13.05 -10.25 -0.96
C ILE A 375 13.25 -10.57 0.53
N ALA A 376 13.12 -9.56 1.39
CA ALA A 376 13.28 -9.69 2.84
C ALA A 376 12.25 -10.67 3.43
N SER A 377 10.96 -10.46 3.14
CA SER A 377 9.89 -11.34 3.61
C SER A 377 10.02 -12.77 3.08
N SER A 378 10.48 -12.95 1.83
CA SER A 378 10.74 -14.29 1.29
C SER A 378 11.85 -15.03 2.05
N LEU A 379 12.96 -14.34 2.35
CA LEU A 379 14.03 -14.88 3.19
C LEU A 379 13.52 -15.23 4.59
N MET A 380 12.73 -14.34 5.20
CA MET A 380 12.16 -14.52 6.53
C MET A 380 11.21 -15.73 6.60
N ARG A 381 10.31 -15.89 5.62
CA ARG A 381 9.39 -17.04 5.57
C ARG A 381 10.09 -18.36 5.28
N ALA A 382 11.21 -18.33 4.57
CA ALA A 382 12.00 -19.54 4.29
C ALA A 382 12.64 -20.11 5.57
N ASN A 383 12.84 -19.31 6.61
CA ASN A 383 13.32 -19.74 7.91
C ASN A 383 12.79 -18.80 9.02
N PRO A 384 11.63 -19.11 9.65
CA PRO A 384 10.99 -18.29 10.67
C PRO A 384 11.66 -18.43 12.05
N ASP A 385 12.99 -18.29 12.09
CA ASP A 385 13.80 -18.32 13.30
C ASP A 385 14.30 -16.91 13.66
N ALA A 386 14.27 -16.58 14.96
CA ALA A 386 14.61 -15.24 15.43
C ALA A 386 16.09 -14.91 15.27
N HIS A 387 16.99 -15.90 15.39
CA HIS A 387 18.41 -15.67 15.17
C HIS A 387 18.67 -15.40 13.68
N TYR A 388 18.04 -16.17 12.80
CA TYR A 388 18.14 -15.95 11.35
C TYR A 388 17.59 -14.59 10.92
N TRP A 389 16.44 -14.16 11.44
CA TRP A 389 15.90 -12.82 11.14
C TRP A 389 16.78 -11.70 11.67
N THR A 390 17.40 -11.90 12.84
CA THR A 390 18.37 -10.96 13.40
C THR A 390 19.61 -10.83 12.50
N LEU A 391 20.07 -11.95 11.92
CA LEU A 391 21.18 -11.95 10.97
C LEU A 391 20.84 -11.19 9.68
N ILE A 392 19.61 -11.34 9.16
CA ILE A 392 19.11 -10.55 8.03
C ILE A 392 19.19 -9.06 8.36
N LEU A 393 18.61 -8.64 9.50
CA LEU A 393 18.59 -7.25 9.94
C LEU A 393 20.01 -6.68 10.10
N LYS A 394 20.91 -7.42 10.75
CA LYS A 394 22.30 -7.00 10.95
C LYS A 394 23.00 -6.75 9.61
N ASN A 395 22.87 -7.66 8.66
CA ASN A 395 23.49 -7.52 7.34
C ASN A 395 22.90 -6.35 6.54
N MET A 396 21.58 -6.13 6.60
CA MET A 396 20.94 -4.97 5.98
C MET A 396 21.44 -3.64 6.57
N ARG A 397 21.51 -3.54 7.90
CA ARG A 397 22.07 -2.36 8.57
C ARG A 397 23.52 -2.09 8.18
N GLU A 398 24.34 -3.14 8.14
CA GLU A 398 25.73 -3.01 7.71
C GLU A 398 25.87 -2.59 6.24
N TYR A 399 25.05 -3.19 5.36
CA TYR A 399 24.94 -2.82 3.95
C TYR A 399 24.58 -1.35 3.78
N THR A 400 23.54 -0.88 4.46
CA THR A 400 23.09 0.51 4.45
C THR A 400 24.18 1.45 4.98
N ARG A 401 24.79 1.13 6.12
CA ARG A 401 25.86 1.92 6.73
C ARG A 401 27.07 2.06 5.79
N LYS A 402 27.51 0.96 5.18
CA LYS A 402 28.63 0.96 4.21
C LYS A 402 28.32 1.86 3.01
N HIS A 403 27.12 1.78 2.44
CA HIS A 403 26.73 2.62 1.30
C HIS A 403 26.63 4.10 1.66
N ARG A 404 26.07 4.43 2.84
CA ARG A 404 26.09 5.81 3.34
C ARG A 404 27.52 6.33 3.50
N ALA A 405 28.43 5.52 4.03
CA ALA A 405 29.83 5.92 4.20
C ALA A 405 30.61 6.05 2.87
N MET A 406 30.30 5.23 1.87
CA MET A 406 30.99 5.23 0.56
C MET A 406 30.42 6.27 -0.40
N PHE A 407 29.09 6.41 -0.46
CA PHE A 407 28.37 7.17 -1.48
C PHE A 407 27.56 8.35 -0.92
N GLY A 408 27.45 8.49 0.40
CA GLY A 408 26.63 9.53 1.03
C GLY A 408 25.11 9.33 0.90
N LYS A 409 24.66 8.23 0.29
CA LYS A 409 23.25 7.95 0.00
C LYS A 409 22.83 6.57 0.48
N HIS A 410 21.53 6.37 0.68
CA HIS A 410 20.96 5.05 0.94
C HIS A 410 21.10 4.14 -0.29
N PRO A 411 21.36 2.84 -0.15
CA PRO A 411 21.44 1.93 -1.30
C PRO A 411 20.17 1.90 -2.16
N HIS A 412 18.99 2.00 -1.55
CA HIS A 412 17.74 2.13 -2.31
C HIS A 412 17.69 3.40 -3.17
N ASP A 413 18.24 4.52 -2.71
CA ASP A 413 18.29 5.75 -3.50
C ASP A 413 19.29 5.65 -4.64
N LEU A 414 20.39 4.92 -4.45
CA LEU A 414 21.32 4.60 -5.54
C LEU A 414 20.65 3.73 -6.61
N LEU A 415 20.02 2.63 -6.20
CA LEU A 415 19.30 1.73 -7.10
C LEU A 415 18.15 2.40 -7.87
N ARG A 416 17.49 3.39 -7.26
CA ARG A 416 16.41 4.18 -7.89
C ARG A 416 16.93 5.07 -9.02
N ASN A 417 18.18 5.53 -8.92
CA ASN A 417 18.83 6.39 -9.92
C ASN A 417 19.81 5.58 -10.80
N ASN A 418 19.57 4.26 -10.94
CA ASN A 418 20.40 3.34 -11.71
C ASN A 418 21.90 3.33 -11.34
N HIS A 419 22.25 3.82 -10.15
CA HIS A 419 23.61 3.70 -9.65
C HIS A 419 23.87 2.29 -9.12
N PRO A 420 25.08 1.74 -9.38
CA PRO A 420 25.41 0.41 -8.93
C PRO A 420 25.58 0.36 -7.40
N VAL A 421 25.25 -0.79 -6.81
CA VAL A 421 25.37 -1.04 -5.36
C VAL A 421 26.10 -2.35 -5.10
N TYR A 422 26.78 -2.48 -3.97
CA TYR A 422 27.45 -3.71 -3.59
C TYR A 422 26.48 -4.70 -2.96
N LEU A 423 26.41 -5.93 -3.44
CA LEU A 423 25.56 -6.94 -2.85
C LEU A 423 26.03 -7.34 -1.45
N TRP A 424 25.12 -7.36 -0.48
CA TRP A 424 25.34 -8.01 0.81
C TRP A 424 24.95 -9.49 0.71
N ARG A 425 25.54 -10.36 1.52
CA ARG A 425 25.19 -11.79 1.57
C ARG A 425 25.03 -12.23 3.01
N LEU A 426 24.17 -13.23 3.23
CA LEU A 426 24.00 -13.89 4.52
C LEU A 426 25.15 -14.84 4.82
N ALA A 427 25.68 -15.50 3.79
CA ALA A 427 26.86 -16.35 3.91
C ALA A 427 28.13 -15.51 4.01
N GLU A 428 29.02 -15.86 4.93
CA GLU A 428 30.36 -15.30 4.99
C GLU A 428 31.10 -15.61 3.69
N SER A 429 31.35 -14.59 2.88
CA SER A 429 32.04 -14.70 1.61
C SER A 429 32.95 -13.51 1.39
N SER A 430 34.18 -13.76 0.96
CA SER A 430 35.11 -12.72 0.53
C SER A 430 34.75 -12.11 -0.83
N LYS A 431 33.77 -12.69 -1.54
CA LYS A 431 33.31 -12.23 -2.86
C LYS A 431 32.34 -11.06 -2.70
N ILE A 432 32.71 -9.91 -3.25
CA ILE A 432 31.87 -8.73 -3.34
C ILE A 432 31.26 -8.71 -4.74
N PHE A 433 29.94 -8.60 -4.85
CA PHE A 433 29.28 -8.42 -6.14
C PHE A 433 28.86 -6.96 -6.31
N LEU A 434 29.04 -6.43 -7.50
CA LEU A 434 28.47 -5.15 -7.92
C LEU A 434 27.18 -5.42 -8.68
N CYS A 435 26.08 -4.88 -8.19
CA CYS A 435 24.76 -4.98 -8.80
C CYS A 435 24.43 -3.68 -9.50
N HIS A 436 24.09 -3.77 -10.78
CA HIS A 436 23.55 -2.67 -11.57
C HIS A 436 22.02 -2.67 -11.42
N GLY A 437 21.40 -1.48 -11.34
CA GLY A 437 19.98 -1.32 -11.02
C GLY A 437 19.06 -2.28 -11.78
N PHE A 438 17.88 -2.57 -11.23
CA PHE A 438 17.02 -3.56 -11.86
C PHE A 438 16.42 -3.05 -13.17
N TYR A 439 16.16 -3.94 -14.10
CA TYR A 439 15.40 -3.66 -15.31
C TYR A 439 14.30 -4.70 -15.47
N THR A 440 13.32 -4.39 -16.30
CA THR A 440 12.21 -5.32 -16.57
C THR A 440 12.62 -6.25 -17.71
N ALA A 441 12.41 -7.55 -17.55
CA ALA A 441 12.59 -8.51 -18.64
C ALA A 441 11.59 -8.24 -19.78
N CYS A 442 12.06 -8.25 -21.03
CA CYS A 442 11.19 -8.14 -22.19
C CYS A 442 10.37 -9.44 -22.38
N PRO A 443 9.03 -9.41 -22.35
CA PRO A 443 8.20 -10.63 -22.42
C PRO A 443 8.40 -11.48 -23.68
N ALA A 444 8.82 -10.87 -24.78
CA ALA A 444 8.91 -11.51 -26.09
C ALA A 444 10.31 -12.00 -26.48
N LYS A 445 11.37 -11.69 -25.71
CA LYS A 445 12.76 -11.84 -26.21
C LYS A 445 13.77 -12.44 -25.22
N GLN A 446 13.43 -12.64 -23.94
CA GLN A 446 14.45 -12.97 -22.93
C GLN A 446 14.04 -14.18 -22.08
N GLU A 447 14.92 -15.19 -22.02
CA GLU A 447 14.80 -16.29 -21.06
C GLU A 447 15.01 -15.76 -19.64
N ILE A 448 14.07 -16.03 -18.74
CA ILE A 448 14.17 -15.61 -17.34
C ILE A 448 15.29 -16.43 -16.67
N PRO A 449 16.30 -15.80 -16.03
CA PRO A 449 17.37 -16.50 -15.36
C PRO A 449 16.82 -17.46 -14.30
N ARG A 450 17.36 -18.69 -14.26
CA ARG A 450 17.03 -19.68 -13.21
C ARG A 450 17.54 -19.28 -11.82
N VAL A 451 18.60 -18.47 -11.75
CA VAL A 451 19.19 -18.04 -10.49
C VAL A 451 18.42 -16.85 -9.93
N THR A 452 17.90 -17.02 -8.72
CA THR A 452 17.19 -15.95 -8.02
C THR A 452 18.13 -15.12 -7.15
N PHE A 453 17.77 -13.86 -6.94
CA PHE A 453 18.51 -12.99 -6.04
C PHE A 453 18.55 -13.53 -4.60
N GLN A 454 17.48 -14.20 -4.16
CA GLN A 454 17.41 -14.87 -2.87
C GLN A 454 18.46 -15.98 -2.72
N GLU A 455 18.70 -16.78 -3.75
CA GLU A 455 19.71 -17.84 -3.73
C GLU A 455 21.14 -17.28 -3.66
N VAL A 456 21.38 -16.15 -4.32
CA VAL A 456 22.68 -15.45 -4.24
C VAL A 456 22.88 -14.84 -2.86
N LEU A 457 21.86 -14.17 -2.30
CA LEU A 457 21.89 -13.57 -0.96
C LEU A 457 22.10 -14.63 0.14
N SER A 458 21.35 -15.73 0.07
CA SER A 458 21.46 -16.85 1.04
C SER A 458 22.76 -17.63 0.92
N GLY A 459 23.48 -17.48 -0.21
CA GLY A 459 24.73 -18.17 -0.46
C GLY A 459 24.59 -19.57 -1.04
N ARG A 460 23.36 -20.03 -1.31
CA ARG A 460 23.09 -21.33 -1.97
C ARG A 460 23.73 -21.43 -3.35
N VAL A 461 23.79 -20.30 -4.06
CA VAL A 461 24.47 -20.20 -5.35
C VAL A 461 25.55 -19.12 -5.26
N THR A 462 26.71 -19.39 -5.83
CA THR A 462 27.79 -18.41 -5.98
C THR A 462 28.15 -18.30 -7.47
N PRO A 463 27.49 -17.38 -8.19
CA PRO A 463 27.76 -17.18 -9.61
C PRO A 463 29.19 -16.68 -9.86
N HIS A 464 29.72 -16.96 -11.06
CA HIS A 464 31.05 -16.56 -11.50
C HIS A 464 30.93 -15.54 -12.64
N GLY A 465 31.85 -14.56 -12.69
CA GLY A 465 31.86 -13.54 -13.75
C GLY A 465 30.70 -12.54 -13.67
N ARG A 466 30.21 -12.10 -14.83
CA ARG A 466 28.99 -11.30 -14.97
C ARG A 466 27.80 -12.24 -15.16
N PHE A 467 26.73 -12.03 -14.43
CA PHE A 467 25.54 -12.87 -14.44
C PHE A 467 24.29 -12.02 -14.21
N GLU A 468 23.15 -12.53 -14.65
CA GLU A 468 21.84 -11.94 -14.38
C GLU A 468 21.13 -12.76 -13.31
N VAL A 469 20.36 -12.08 -12.46
CA VAL A 469 19.52 -12.73 -11.44
C VAL A 469 18.09 -12.23 -11.54
N LEU A 470 17.16 -13.14 -11.31
CA LEU A 470 15.77 -12.77 -11.08
C LEU A 470 15.63 -12.19 -9.67
N ALA A 471 15.40 -10.89 -9.57
CA ALA A 471 15.21 -10.22 -8.29
C ALA A 471 13.80 -10.45 -7.73
N TRP A 472 12.79 -10.30 -8.59
CA TRP A 472 11.40 -10.47 -8.22
C TRP A 472 10.53 -10.65 -9.47
N THR A 473 9.53 -11.52 -9.40
CA THR A 473 8.42 -11.55 -10.35
C THR A 473 7.19 -11.03 -9.64
N SER A 474 6.65 -9.91 -10.13
CA SER A 474 5.37 -9.39 -9.64
C SER A 474 4.29 -10.44 -9.90
N GLN A 475 3.52 -10.80 -8.88
CA GLN A 475 2.28 -11.58 -9.04
C GLN A 475 1.10 -10.69 -9.40
N ILE A 476 1.28 -9.38 -9.20
CA ILE A 476 0.36 -8.36 -9.61
C ILE A 476 0.57 -8.10 -11.11
N PRO A 477 -0.50 -8.11 -11.93
CA PRO A 477 -0.44 -7.67 -13.31
C PRO A 477 0.35 -6.35 -13.48
N PRO A 478 1.18 -6.20 -14.55
CA PRO A 478 1.30 -7.08 -15.71
C PRO A 478 2.28 -8.24 -15.48
N CYS A 479 2.52 -8.61 -14.22
CA CYS A 479 3.38 -9.71 -13.82
C CYS A 479 4.83 -9.59 -14.33
N ARG A 480 5.35 -8.37 -14.28
CA ARG A 480 6.71 -8.04 -14.72
C ARG A 480 7.74 -8.81 -13.89
N SER A 481 8.71 -9.39 -14.59
CA SER A 481 9.92 -9.96 -13.98
C SER A 481 11.01 -8.89 -13.95
N TYR A 482 11.51 -8.61 -12.75
CA TYR A 482 12.58 -7.65 -12.49
C TYR A 482 13.90 -8.40 -12.41
N LEU A 483 14.78 -8.13 -13.37
CA LEU A 483 16.12 -8.70 -13.45
C LEU A 483 17.14 -7.72 -12.91
N MET A 484 18.25 -8.26 -12.42
CA MET A 484 19.38 -7.46 -11.98
C MET A 484 20.67 -8.02 -12.57
N SER A 485 21.46 -7.16 -13.19
CA SER A 485 22.78 -7.55 -13.70
C SER A 485 23.80 -7.40 -12.58
N CYS A 486 24.57 -8.45 -12.34
CA CYS A 486 25.58 -8.51 -11.30
C CYS A 486 26.94 -8.88 -11.89
N SER A 487 28.01 -8.35 -11.33
CA SER A 487 29.38 -8.75 -11.64
C SER A 487 30.17 -8.98 -10.37
N LEU A 488 31.11 -9.92 -10.39
CA LEU A 488 32.08 -10.06 -9.31
C LEU A 488 33.03 -8.85 -9.35
N ASP A 489 33.11 -8.11 -8.24
CA ASP A 489 34.14 -7.10 -8.04
C ASP A 489 35.38 -7.82 -7.52
N THR A 490 36.36 -8.06 -8.40
CA THR A 490 37.67 -8.56 -7.99
C THR A 490 38.46 -7.39 -7.38
N PRO A 491 38.77 -7.40 -6.08
CA PRO A 491 39.61 -6.34 -5.51
C PRO A 491 41.01 -6.44 -6.13
N HIS A 492 41.41 -5.44 -6.91
CA HIS A 492 42.80 -5.28 -7.32
C HIS A 492 43.62 -4.75 -6.12
N GLY A 493 44.13 -5.68 -5.30
CA GLY A 493 45.20 -5.48 -4.33
C GLY A 493 44.91 -4.60 -3.09
N PRO A 494 45.76 -4.68 -2.04
CA PRO A 494 45.45 -4.11 -0.71
C PRO A 494 45.60 -2.58 -0.61
N HIS A 495 46.18 -1.93 -1.63
CA HIS A 495 46.41 -0.50 -1.63
C HIS A 495 45.64 0.13 -2.78
N ARG A 496 44.40 0.59 -2.55
CA ARG A 496 43.74 1.71 -3.27
C ARG A 496 42.26 1.98 -2.89
N VAL A 497 41.80 1.59 -1.70
CA VAL A 497 40.47 2.01 -1.21
C VAL A 497 40.36 3.55 -1.13
N LEU A 498 41.48 4.26 -0.90
CA LEU A 498 41.52 5.72 -0.94
C LEU A 498 41.51 6.33 -2.36
N ASP A 499 42.12 5.71 -3.37
CA ASP A 499 42.09 6.24 -4.75
C ASP A 499 40.74 5.99 -5.43
N ARG A 500 39.99 4.94 -5.03
CA ARG A 500 38.62 4.69 -5.54
C ARG A 500 37.65 5.79 -5.10
N LYS A 501 37.82 6.37 -3.90
CA LYS A 501 37.09 7.57 -3.44
C LYS A 501 37.34 8.80 -4.32
N LYS A 502 38.54 8.96 -4.89
CA LYS A 502 38.87 10.06 -5.81
C LYS A 502 38.32 9.83 -7.23
N ARG A 503 38.42 8.61 -7.77
CA ARG A 503 37.87 8.27 -9.10
C ARG A 503 36.33 8.27 -9.17
N LEU A 504 35.64 7.84 -8.11
CA LEU A 504 34.17 7.87 -8.06
C LEU A 504 33.61 9.29 -7.85
N ARG A 505 34.34 10.19 -7.19
CA ARG A 505 33.97 11.61 -7.15
C ARG A 505 34.04 12.29 -8.52
N GLN A 506 34.92 11.82 -9.40
CA GLN A 506 35.04 12.31 -10.78
C GLN A 506 33.99 11.73 -11.74
N LEU A 507 33.24 10.69 -11.33
CA LEU A 507 32.10 10.12 -12.08
C LEU A 507 30.74 10.65 -11.59
N VAL A 508 30.74 11.46 -10.53
CA VAL A 508 29.56 12.08 -9.90
C VAL A 508 29.55 13.61 -10.11
N THR A 509 30.59 14.16 -10.73
CA THR A 509 30.61 15.48 -11.40
C THR A 509 30.46 15.26 -12.88
#